data_AF-A0A954WTH2-F1
#
_entry.id   AF-A0A954WTH2-F1
#
_cell.length_a   1.000
_cell.length_b   1.000
_cell.length_c   1.000
_cell.angle_alpha   90.00
_cell.angle_beta   90.00
_cell.angle_gamma   90.00
#
_symmetry.space_group_name_H-M   'P 1'
#
loop_
_entity.id
_entity.type
_entity.pdbx_description
1 polymer ?
#
loop_
_entity_poly.entity_id
_entity_poly.type
_entity_poly.pdbx_seq_one_letter_code
_entity_poly.pdbx_strand_id
1 'polypeptide(L)'
;MQNVVDELSSHFSPDDDPDLWLEVLRVVKGDIARRFTEADSPRDLLLLVGACSNWLRPHQTRFRVRDEEFAWPSGYGGVGFSRTGLPELDWCCCFRRTNSGFARIGVPHKIGKRRFLVRVAIPSKTIERRRASINVSWTPGIPADVRQPLVRLLAFKKANVGWEMIGGMTRDGHDWAGELIPPPSKRL
;
A
#
# COMPACT_ATOMS: atom_id res chain seq x y z
N MET A 1 1.43 -7.69 -13.67
CA MET A 1 1.76 -7.67 -12.24
C MET A 1 2.73 -8.78 -11.90
N GLN A 2 2.62 -9.99 -12.48
CA GLN A 2 3.70 -10.99 -12.36
C GLN A 2 5.07 -10.40 -12.76
N ASN A 3 5.13 -9.76 -13.93
CA ASN A 3 6.32 -9.02 -14.38
C ASN A 3 6.86 -7.98 -13.38
N VAL A 4 5.99 -7.37 -12.55
CA VAL A 4 6.41 -6.42 -11.52
C VAL A 4 6.99 -7.18 -10.33
N VAL A 5 6.37 -8.29 -9.91
CA VAL A 5 6.91 -9.17 -8.87
C VAL A 5 8.27 -9.74 -9.28
N ASP A 6 8.41 -10.16 -10.54
CA ASP A 6 9.66 -10.73 -11.06
C ASP A 6 10.80 -9.69 -10.98
N GLU A 7 10.52 -8.43 -11.33
CA GLU A 7 11.46 -7.31 -11.20
C GLU A 7 11.82 -6.99 -9.72
N LEU A 8 10.86 -7.18 -8.81
CA LEU A 8 11.04 -6.95 -7.38
C LEU A 8 11.78 -8.09 -6.68
N SER A 9 11.75 -9.31 -7.25
CA SER A 9 12.24 -10.54 -6.61
C SER A 9 13.70 -10.46 -6.16
N SER A 10 14.54 -9.72 -6.90
CA SER A 10 15.94 -9.47 -6.56
C SER A 10 16.15 -8.71 -5.23
N HIS A 11 15.10 -8.07 -4.71
CA HIS A 11 15.11 -7.35 -3.43
C HIS A 11 14.46 -8.12 -2.29
N PHE A 12 13.85 -9.28 -2.55
CA PHE A 12 13.19 -10.06 -1.51
C PHE A 12 14.22 -10.71 -0.59
N SER A 13 13.98 -10.61 0.71
CA SER A 13 14.66 -11.46 1.68
C SER A 13 14.04 -12.86 1.69
N PRO A 14 14.74 -13.88 2.21
CA PRO A 14 14.18 -15.22 2.41
C PRO A 14 12.90 -15.23 3.28
N ASP A 15 12.69 -14.19 4.10
CA ASP A 15 11.56 -14.07 5.01
C ASP A 15 10.33 -13.39 4.36
N ASP A 16 10.47 -12.88 3.14
CA ASP A 16 9.37 -12.24 2.41
C ASP A 16 8.57 -13.28 1.63
N ASP A 17 7.24 -13.21 1.73
CA ASP A 17 6.32 -14.12 1.07
C ASP A 17 5.92 -13.60 -0.33
N PRO A 18 6.43 -14.16 -1.45
CA PRO A 18 6.15 -13.63 -2.79
C PRO A 18 4.67 -13.67 -3.17
N ASP A 19 3.89 -14.60 -2.60
CA ASP A 19 2.47 -14.74 -2.89
C ASP A 19 1.67 -13.57 -2.32
N LEU A 20 2.06 -13.06 -1.14
CA LEU A 20 1.48 -11.83 -0.60
C LEU A 20 1.72 -10.66 -1.56
N TRP A 21 2.95 -10.49 -2.04
CA TRP A 21 3.30 -9.39 -2.93
C TRP A 21 2.51 -9.44 -4.24
N LEU A 22 2.38 -10.63 -4.82
CA LEU A 22 1.58 -10.84 -6.03
C LEU A 22 0.11 -10.48 -5.80
N GLU A 23 -0.47 -10.96 -4.69
CA GLU A 23 -1.88 -10.70 -4.37
C GLU A 23 -2.14 -9.22 -4.08
N VAL A 24 -1.26 -8.56 -3.33
CA VAL A 24 -1.33 -7.11 -3.11
C VAL A 24 -1.30 -6.35 -4.43
N LEU A 25 -0.36 -6.66 -5.31
CA LEU A 25 -0.24 -5.99 -6.60
C LEU A 25 -1.43 -6.29 -7.52
N ARG A 26 -2.03 -7.48 -7.45
CA ARG A 26 -3.26 -7.83 -8.16
C ARG A 26 -4.41 -6.93 -7.71
N VAL A 27 -4.59 -6.74 -6.41
CA VAL A 27 -5.64 -5.85 -5.88
C VAL A 27 -5.38 -4.39 -6.28
N VAL A 28 -4.13 -3.92 -6.16
CA VAL A 28 -3.75 -2.56 -6.58
C VAL A 28 -3.97 -2.36 -8.08
N LYS A 29 -3.68 -3.37 -8.92
CA LYS A 29 -3.99 -3.32 -10.36
C LYS A 29 -5.49 -3.08 -10.61
N GLY A 30 -6.35 -3.83 -9.91
CA GLY A 30 -7.79 -3.68 -10.00
C GLY A 30 -8.26 -2.30 -9.52
N ASP A 31 -7.63 -1.79 -8.46
CA ASP A 31 -7.89 -0.46 -7.93
C ASP A 31 -7.56 0.65 -8.94
N ILE A 32 -6.39 0.53 -9.57
CA ILE A 32 -5.92 1.39 -10.64
C ILE A 32 -6.88 1.33 -11.84
N ALA A 33 -7.24 0.14 -12.30
CA ALA A 33 -8.11 -0.02 -13.47
C ALA A 33 -9.49 0.59 -13.26
N ARG A 34 -10.04 0.54 -12.03
CA ARG A 34 -11.32 1.18 -11.69
C ARG A 34 -11.26 2.71 -11.63
N ARG A 35 -10.10 3.27 -11.26
CA ARG A 35 -9.94 4.72 -10.99
C ARG A 35 -9.28 5.50 -12.12
N PHE A 36 -8.51 4.81 -12.95
CA PHE A 36 -7.66 5.41 -13.98
C PHE A 36 -8.00 4.80 -15.33
N THR A 37 -8.81 5.52 -16.09
CA THR A 37 -9.32 5.13 -17.40
C THR A 37 -8.40 5.61 -18.52
N GLU A 38 -8.67 5.20 -19.76
CA GLU A 38 -7.96 5.71 -20.94
C GLU A 38 -8.24 7.20 -21.19
N ALA A 39 -9.33 7.77 -20.67
CA ALA A 39 -9.56 9.22 -20.75
C ALA A 39 -8.57 10.02 -19.87
N ASP A 40 -8.00 9.38 -18.84
CA ASP A 40 -6.97 9.94 -17.96
C ASP A 40 -5.56 9.85 -18.58
N SER A 41 -5.44 9.25 -19.79
CA SER A 41 -4.22 8.99 -20.57
C SER A 41 -3.26 10.16 -20.80
N PRO A 42 -3.64 11.46 -20.87
CA PRO A 42 -2.63 12.52 -21.00
C PRO A 42 -1.74 12.66 -19.75
N ARG A 43 -2.04 11.95 -18.64
CA ARG A 43 -1.25 11.98 -17.41
C ARG A 43 -0.51 10.65 -17.23
N ASP A 44 0.77 10.72 -16.88
CA ASP A 44 1.54 9.51 -16.56
C ASP A 44 1.02 8.90 -15.25
N LEU A 45 0.85 7.58 -15.23
CA LEU A 45 0.65 6.82 -14.00
C LEU A 45 1.95 6.14 -13.59
N LEU A 46 2.42 6.46 -12.39
CA LEU A 46 3.56 5.83 -11.74
C LEU A 46 3.07 4.92 -10.61
N LEU A 47 3.75 3.79 -10.45
CA LEU A 47 3.56 2.83 -9.39
C LEU A 47 4.88 2.71 -8.62
N LEU A 48 4.90 3.08 -7.35
CA LEU A 48 6.04 2.90 -6.45
C LEU A 48 5.72 1.78 -5.47
N VAL A 49 6.47 0.70 -5.50
CA VAL A 49 6.26 -0.48 -4.65
C VAL A 49 7.51 -0.68 -3.81
N GLY A 50 7.35 -0.92 -2.51
CA GLY A 50 8.49 -1.18 -1.65
C GLY A 50 8.14 -1.93 -0.36
N ALA A 51 9.18 -2.45 0.28
CA ALA A 51 9.10 -3.12 1.56
C ALA A 51 9.19 -2.12 2.71
N CYS A 52 8.55 -2.45 3.82
CA CYS A 52 8.60 -1.69 5.07
C CYS A 52 8.76 -2.64 6.25
N SER A 53 9.86 -2.50 6.97
CA SER A 53 10.18 -3.29 8.15
C SER A 53 9.37 -2.86 9.38
N ASN A 54 8.98 -1.59 9.43
CA ASN A 54 8.40 -0.99 10.63
C ASN A 54 7.21 -0.07 10.31
N TRP A 55 6.02 -0.45 10.77
CA TRP A 55 4.95 0.50 10.99
C TRP A 55 5.24 1.34 12.23
N LEU A 56 4.71 2.57 12.28
CA LEU A 56 4.76 3.37 13.48
C LEU A 56 3.88 2.73 14.57
N ARG A 57 4.50 2.28 15.67
CA ARG A 57 3.82 1.75 16.87
C ARG A 57 2.77 0.66 16.53
N PRO A 58 3.18 -0.45 15.88
CA PRO A 58 2.28 -1.46 15.33
C PRO A 58 1.40 -2.13 16.40
N HIS A 59 1.87 -2.15 17.65
CA HIS A 59 1.13 -2.73 18.76
C HIS A 59 0.11 -1.76 19.40
N GLN A 60 0.25 -0.45 19.20
CA GLN A 60 -0.57 0.58 19.85
C GLN A 60 -1.71 1.08 18.97
N THR A 61 -1.51 1.14 17.65
CA THR A 61 -2.55 1.59 16.72
C THR A 61 -2.94 0.44 15.80
N ARG A 62 -4.23 0.11 15.78
CA ARG A 62 -4.77 -1.02 15.03
C ARG A 62 -6.07 -0.64 14.33
N PHE A 63 -6.49 -1.50 13.42
CA PHE A 63 -7.81 -1.46 12.83
C PHE A 63 -8.39 -2.85 12.71
N ARG A 64 -9.71 -2.93 12.70
CA ARG A 64 -10.45 -4.18 12.61
C ARG A 64 -11.08 -4.33 11.24
N VAL A 65 -11.01 -5.54 10.69
CA VAL A 65 -11.72 -5.96 9.48
C VAL A 65 -12.22 -7.37 9.71
N ARG A 66 -13.53 -7.62 9.59
CA ARG A 66 -14.16 -8.95 9.75
C ARG A 66 -13.66 -9.68 11.02
N ASP A 67 -13.76 -9.02 12.17
CA ASP A 67 -13.33 -9.50 13.50
C ASP A 67 -11.81 -9.71 13.69
N GLU A 68 -10.99 -9.41 12.68
CA GLU A 68 -9.54 -9.55 12.75
C GLU A 68 -8.86 -8.19 12.96
N GLU A 69 -7.86 -8.15 13.84
CA GLU A 69 -7.07 -6.94 14.10
C GLU A 69 -5.78 -6.91 13.27
N PHE A 70 -5.48 -5.72 12.76
CA PHE A 70 -4.31 -5.43 11.94
C PHE A 70 -3.56 -4.24 12.50
N ALA A 71 -2.23 -4.29 12.44
CA ALA A 71 -1.40 -3.13 12.76
C ALA A 71 -1.69 -1.99 11.78
N TRP A 72 -1.90 -0.79 12.29
CA TRP A 72 -2.15 0.39 11.46
C TRP A 72 -0.88 0.74 10.65
N PRO A 73 -0.89 0.65 9.31
CA PRO A 73 0.32 0.80 8.51
C PRO A 73 0.54 2.28 8.18
N SER A 74 0.82 3.08 9.22
CA SER A 74 1.34 4.44 9.08
C SER A 74 2.83 4.48 9.40
N GLY A 75 3.49 5.56 9.02
CA GLY A 75 4.91 5.78 9.29
C GLY A 75 5.24 7.22 9.63
N TYR A 76 6.54 7.50 9.58
CA TYR A 76 7.18 8.65 10.21
C TYR A 76 7.22 9.92 9.33
N GLY A 77 6.20 10.13 8.48
CA GLY A 77 6.22 11.10 7.39
C GLY A 77 6.88 12.46 7.71
N GLY A 78 8.04 12.72 7.08
CA GLY A 78 8.79 13.97 7.22
C GLY A 78 9.61 14.08 8.51
N VAL A 79 9.69 15.28 9.08
CA VAL A 79 10.35 15.55 10.37
C VAL A 79 9.44 15.15 11.53
N GLY A 80 9.34 13.84 11.83
CA GLY A 80 8.83 13.36 13.11
C GLY A 80 7.81 12.20 13.09
N PHE A 81 7.42 11.76 14.29
CA PHE A 81 6.51 10.64 14.52
C PHE A 81 5.03 11.01 14.26
N SER A 82 4.62 11.13 12.99
CA SER A 82 3.22 11.43 12.64
C SER A 82 2.38 10.18 12.41
N ARG A 83 1.23 10.03 13.09
CA ARG A 83 0.27 8.95 12.81
C ARG A 83 -0.38 9.04 11.43
N THR A 84 -0.27 10.19 10.76
CA THR A 84 -0.76 10.42 9.41
C THR A 84 0.33 10.30 8.34
N GLY A 85 1.59 10.10 8.75
CA GLY A 85 2.71 9.93 7.85
C GLY A 85 2.65 8.62 7.06
N LEU A 86 3.24 8.63 5.86
CA LEU A 86 3.40 7.41 5.07
C LEU A 86 4.49 6.53 5.70
N PRO A 87 4.37 5.19 5.63
CA PRO A 87 5.44 4.27 6.03
C PRO A 87 6.77 4.60 5.39
N GLU A 88 7.88 4.45 6.09
CA GLU A 88 9.22 4.51 5.47
C GLU A 88 9.48 3.19 4.72
N LEU A 89 10.06 3.26 3.52
CA LEU A 89 10.37 2.05 2.75
C LEU A 89 11.85 1.74 2.92
N ASP A 90 12.18 0.51 3.32
CA ASP A 90 13.57 0.06 3.40
C ASP A 90 14.21 0.05 2.01
N TRP A 91 13.40 -0.30 1.00
CA TRP A 91 13.72 -0.22 -0.40
C TRP A 91 12.45 -0.04 -1.23
N CYS A 92 12.58 0.52 -2.43
CA CYS A 92 11.45 0.66 -3.35
C CYS A 92 11.89 0.64 -4.82
N CYS A 93 10.98 0.22 -5.69
CA CYS A 93 11.11 0.31 -7.14
C CYS A 93 9.96 1.12 -7.72
N CYS A 94 10.25 1.91 -8.74
CA CYS A 94 9.25 2.69 -9.46
C CYS A 94 9.00 2.11 -10.84
N PHE A 95 7.73 2.12 -11.24
CA PHE A 95 7.28 1.61 -12.52
C PHE A 95 6.38 2.66 -13.17
N ARG A 96 6.48 2.78 -14.50
CA ARG A 96 5.58 3.60 -15.30
C ARG A 96 4.59 2.71 -16.04
N ARG A 97 3.31 3.09 -16.04
CA ARG A 97 2.30 2.43 -16.86
C ARG A 97 2.65 2.55 -18.34
N THR A 98 2.48 1.47 -19.07
CA THR A 98 2.61 1.37 -20.53
C THR A 98 1.35 0.68 -21.07
N ASN A 99 1.22 0.60 -22.40
CA ASN A 99 0.10 -0.09 -23.03
C ASN A 99 0.07 -1.59 -22.71
N SER A 100 1.23 -2.21 -22.46
CA SER A 100 1.37 -3.63 -22.15
C SER A 100 1.48 -3.93 -20.64
N GLY A 101 1.42 -2.93 -19.77
CA GLY A 101 1.50 -3.11 -18.32
C GLY A 101 2.33 -2.05 -17.62
N PHE A 102 3.40 -2.47 -16.92
CA PHE A 102 4.26 -1.59 -16.14
C PHE A 102 5.72 -1.87 -16.47
N ALA A 103 6.48 -0.83 -16.79
CA ALA A 103 7.91 -0.90 -17.07
C ALA A 103 8.69 -0.22 -15.93
N ARG A 104 9.77 -0.86 -15.47
CA ARG A 104 10.63 -0.31 -14.41
C ARG A 104 11.28 0.99 -14.88
N ILE A 105 11.33 1.97 -13.99
CA ILE A 105 12.02 3.25 -14.18
C ILE A 105 12.81 3.60 -12.91
N GLY A 106 13.73 4.56 -13.01
CA GLY A 106 14.36 5.15 -11.82
C GLY A 106 13.32 5.82 -10.92
N VAL A 107 13.54 5.78 -9.59
CA VAL A 107 12.68 6.47 -8.63
C VAL A 107 12.80 7.98 -8.84
N PRO A 108 11.71 8.69 -9.19
CA PRO A 108 11.81 10.12 -9.50
C PRO A 108 12.02 10.94 -8.21
N HIS A 109 12.97 11.87 -8.23
CA HIS A 109 13.18 12.81 -7.13
C HIS A 109 11.97 13.75 -6.89
N LYS A 110 11.17 14.01 -7.94
CA LYS A 110 9.96 14.85 -7.88
C LYS A 110 8.86 14.25 -8.73
N ILE A 111 7.64 14.23 -8.20
CA ILE A 111 6.44 13.89 -8.96
C ILE A 111 5.99 15.16 -9.71
N GLY A 112 6.07 15.13 -11.04
CA GLY A 112 5.67 16.26 -11.88
C GLY A 112 4.17 16.54 -11.79
N LYS A 113 3.75 17.77 -12.09
CA LYS A 113 2.36 18.26 -11.95
C LYS A 113 1.30 17.49 -12.77
N ARG A 114 1.72 16.68 -13.76
CA ARG A 114 0.84 15.89 -14.64
C ARG A 114 0.93 14.39 -14.41
N ARG A 115 1.38 13.96 -13.23
CA ARG A 115 1.56 12.55 -12.91
C ARG A 115 0.73 12.15 -11.71
N PHE A 116 0.19 10.95 -11.78
CA PHE A 116 -0.34 10.25 -10.61
C PHE A 116 0.69 9.27 -10.11
N LEU A 117 0.88 9.23 -8.80
CA LEU A 117 1.70 8.23 -8.14
C LEU A 117 0.80 7.38 -7.26
N VAL A 118 0.80 6.07 -7.52
CA VAL A 118 0.29 5.05 -6.61
C VAL A 118 1.48 4.48 -5.88
N ARG A 119 1.53 4.69 -4.57
CA ARG A 119 2.57 4.17 -3.70
C ARG A 119 2.02 3.05 -2.85
N VAL A 120 2.73 1.92 -2.81
CA VAL A 120 2.36 0.69 -2.10
C VAL A 120 3.49 0.34 -1.15
N ALA A 121 3.20 0.30 0.16
CA ALA A 121 4.11 -0.16 1.19
C ALA A 121 3.63 -1.51 1.73
N ILE A 122 4.47 -2.53 1.56
CA ILE A 122 4.20 -3.93 1.94
C ILE A 122 5.10 -4.27 3.13
N PRO A 123 4.60 -4.90 4.20
CA PRO A 123 5.45 -5.27 5.32
C PRO A 123 6.48 -6.31 4.87
N SER A 124 7.71 -6.20 5.38
CA SER A 124 8.71 -7.27 5.21
C SER A 124 8.47 -8.42 6.21
N LYS A 125 9.20 -9.52 6.03
CA LYS A 125 9.19 -10.69 6.95
C LYS A 125 7.79 -11.27 7.12
N THR A 126 7.17 -11.61 5.99
CA THR A 126 5.77 -12.02 5.89
C THR A 126 5.57 -13.53 5.78
N ILE A 127 6.62 -14.32 5.55
CA ILE A 127 6.51 -15.77 5.32
C ILE A 127 5.88 -16.52 6.49
N GLU A 128 6.25 -16.15 7.72
CA GLU A 128 5.74 -16.74 8.96
C GLU A 128 4.43 -16.08 9.43
N ARG A 129 4.02 -14.97 8.80
CA ARG A 129 2.84 -14.22 9.21
C ARG A 129 1.60 -14.79 8.54
N ARG A 130 0.49 -14.78 9.29
CA ARG A 130 -0.85 -15.11 8.75
C ARG A 130 -1.68 -13.89 8.40
N ARG A 131 -1.16 -12.68 8.66
CA ARG A 131 -1.86 -11.41 8.51
C ARG A 131 -0.87 -10.34 8.07
N ALA A 132 -1.30 -9.47 7.16
CA ALA A 132 -0.52 -8.33 6.71
C ALA A 132 -1.42 -7.11 6.54
N SER A 133 -0.91 -5.95 6.92
CA SER A 133 -1.52 -4.65 6.64
C SER A 133 -0.69 -3.93 5.60
N ILE A 134 -1.35 -3.37 4.58
CA ILE A 134 -0.69 -2.70 3.45
C ILE A 134 -1.13 -1.25 3.41
N ASN A 135 -0.19 -0.34 3.17
CA ASN A 135 -0.52 1.05 2.90
C ASN A 135 -0.50 1.30 1.39
N VAL A 136 -1.60 1.85 0.85
CA VAL A 136 -1.68 2.29 -0.54
C VAL A 136 -2.07 3.75 -0.57
N SER A 137 -1.25 4.62 -1.15
CA SER A 137 -1.54 6.05 -1.25
C SER A 137 -1.49 6.53 -2.69
N TRP A 138 -2.45 7.37 -3.05
CA TRP A 138 -2.52 8.08 -4.32
C TRP A 138 -2.09 9.53 -4.14
N THR A 139 -1.24 10.03 -5.03
CA THR A 139 -0.77 11.42 -5.05
C THR A 139 -0.88 11.99 -6.46
N PRO A 140 -1.41 13.21 -6.67
CA PRO A 140 -1.93 14.14 -5.64
C PRO A 140 -3.27 13.72 -5.03
N GLY A 141 -3.93 12.74 -5.63
CA GLY A 141 -5.22 12.18 -5.26
C GLY A 141 -5.60 11.13 -6.29
N ILE A 142 -6.89 10.85 -6.44
CA ILE A 142 -7.39 10.00 -7.54
C ILE A 142 -7.81 10.86 -8.73
N PRO A 143 -7.95 10.30 -9.95
CA PRO A 143 -8.38 11.10 -11.11
C PRO A 143 -9.70 11.85 -10.91
N ALA A 144 -10.66 11.24 -10.22
CA ALA A 144 -11.96 11.85 -9.90
C ALA A 144 -11.86 12.99 -8.86
N ASP A 145 -10.84 12.98 -7.99
CA ASP A 145 -10.58 14.04 -7.02
C ASP A 145 -9.08 14.18 -6.77
N VAL A 146 -8.46 15.10 -7.52
CA VAL A 146 -7.03 15.36 -7.48
C VAL A 146 -6.63 16.29 -6.34
N ARG A 147 -7.59 16.87 -5.61
CA ARG A 147 -7.33 17.84 -4.53
C ARG A 147 -7.07 17.14 -3.21
N GLN A 148 -7.57 15.91 -3.06
CA GLN A 148 -7.45 15.15 -1.83
C GLN A 148 -6.60 13.88 -2.03
N PRO A 149 -5.49 13.75 -1.28
CA PRO A 149 -4.72 12.51 -1.27
C PRO A 149 -5.58 11.36 -0.76
N LEU A 150 -5.68 10.28 -1.51
CA LEU A 150 -6.36 9.07 -1.05
C LEU A 150 -5.33 8.13 -0.41
N VAL A 151 -5.51 7.79 0.86
CA VAL A 151 -4.74 6.74 1.54
C VAL A 151 -5.69 5.61 1.93
N ARG A 152 -5.35 4.39 1.51
CA ARG A 152 -6.05 3.15 1.84
C ARG A 152 -5.16 2.24 2.65
N LEU A 153 -5.76 1.61 3.64
CA LEU A 153 -5.11 0.66 4.54
C LEU A 153 -5.79 -0.68 4.31
N LEU A 154 -5.08 -1.62 3.71
CA LEU A 154 -5.64 -2.89 3.24
C LEU A 154 -5.26 -4.01 4.21
N ALA A 155 -6.20 -4.92 4.47
CA ALA A 155 -6.02 -6.07 5.34
C ALA A 155 -5.98 -7.36 4.51
N PHE A 156 -4.89 -8.11 4.66
CA PHE A 156 -4.68 -9.40 4.01
C PHE A 156 -4.54 -10.51 5.04
N LYS A 157 -5.15 -11.65 4.77
CA LYS A 157 -5.08 -12.86 5.58
C LYS A 157 -4.55 -14.01 4.74
N LYS A 158 -3.67 -14.82 5.31
CA LYS A 158 -3.19 -16.06 4.69
C LYS A 158 -4.19 -17.18 5.02
N ALA A 159 -4.87 -17.66 4.00
CA ALA A 159 -5.73 -18.85 4.04
C ALA A 159 -4.95 -20.09 3.55
N ASN A 160 -5.58 -21.26 3.57
CA ASN A 160 -4.95 -22.52 3.14
C ASN A 160 -4.53 -22.52 1.66
N VAL A 161 -5.19 -21.71 0.83
CA VAL A 161 -4.97 -21.62 -0.62
C VAL A 161 -4.10 -20.42 -1.04
N GLY A 162 -3.60 -19.63 -0.08
CA GLY A 162 -2.79 -18.44 -0.33
C GLY A 162 -3.31 -17.20 0.40
N TRP A 163 -2.81 -16.04 0.00
CA TRP A 163 -3.23 -14.75 0.56
C TRP A 163 -4.52 -14.25 -0.07
N GLU A 164 -5.36 -13.60 0.74
CA GLU A 164 -6.56 -12.91 0.27
C GLU A 164 -6.69 -11.54 0.94
N MET A 165 -7.22 -10.54 0.21
CA MET A 165 -7.71 -9.31 0.81
C MET A 165 -9.06 -9.59 1.50
N ILE A 166 -9.12 -9.37 2.80
CA ILE A 166 -10.37 -9.51 3.56
C ILE A 166 -11.12 -8.18 3.75
N GLY A 167 -10.46 -7.06 3.43
CA GLY A 167 -11.04 -5.73 3.43
C GLY A 167 -9.98 -4.64 3.60
N GLY A 168 -10.40 -3.48 4.09
CA GLY A 168 -9.52 -2.34 4.32
C GLY A 168 -10.35 -1.08 4.51
N MET A 169 -9.70 0.02 4.90
CA MET A 169 -10.35 1.31 5.14
C MET A 169 -9.64 2.42 4.36
N THR A 170 -10.31 3.56 4.19
CA THR A 170 -9.66 4.82 3.87
C THR A 170 -9.17 5.51 5.15
N ARG A 171 -8.07 6.25 5.08
CA ARG A 171 -7.51 6.96 6.25
C ARG A 171 -8.50 7.97 6.85
N ASP A 172 -9.37 8.54 6.02
CA ASP A 172 -10.38 9.51 6.44
C ASP A 172 -11.66 8.83 6.98
N GLY A 173 -11.66 7.50 7.14
CA GLY A 173 -12.74 6.73 7.78
C GLY A 173 -14.00 6.56 6.93
N HIS A 174 -14.02 7.07 5.70
CA HIS A 174 -15.23 7.19 4.90
C HIS A 174 -15.52 6.03 3.94
N ASP A 175 -14.72 4.95 3.91
CA ASP A 175 -15.11 3.83 3.04
C ASP A 175 -14.48 2.47 3.36
N TRP A 176 -15.32 1.44 3.19
CA TRP A 176 -15.13 -0.02 3.23
C TRP A 176 -14.91 -0.70 4.60
N ALA A 177 -15.80 -1.65 4.91
CA ALA A 177 -15.77 -2.84 5.79
C ALA A 177 -14.82 -2.93 7.03
N GLY A 178 -14.29 -1.83 7.54
CA GLY A 178 -13.37 -1.82 8.67
C GLY A 178 -13.59 -0.65 9.61
N GLU A 179 -13.18 -0.83 10.86
CA GLU A 179 -13.33 0.15 11.94
C GLU A 179 -11.95 0.45 12.56
N LEU A 180 -11.68 1.72 12.84
CA LEU A 180 -10.47 2.14 13.57
C LEU A 180 -10.60 1.73 15.05
N ILE A 181 -9.63 0.98 15.56
CA ILE A 181 -9.58 0.64 16.99
C ILE A 181 -8.72 1.70 17.71
N PRO A 182 -9.28 2.48 18.65
CA PRO A 182 -8.48 3.41 19.43
C PRO A 182 -7.48 2.63 20.31
N PRO A 183 -6.30 3.19 20.61
CA PRO A 183 -5.39 2.59 21.58
C PRO A 183 -6.10 2.39 22.92
N PRO A 184 -5.81 1.32 23.69
CA PRO A 184 -6.35 1.16 25.02
C PRO A 184 -6.04 2.39 25.85
N SER A 185 -7.06 2.98 26.48
CA SER A 185 -6.89 4.11 27.38
C SER A 185 -5.91 3.69 28.48
N LYS A 186 -4.89 4.50 28.74
CA LYS A 186 -4.09 4.33 29.95
C LYS A 186 -5.06 4.48 31.11
N ARG A 187 -5.30 3.41 31.87
CA ARG A 187 -5.88 3.56 33.22
C ARG A 187 -4.90 4.46 33.97
N LEU A 188 -5.35 5.66 34.30
CA LEU A 188 -4.70 6.54 35.27
C LEU A 188 -4.80 5.89 36.66
#